data_AF-A0A9P9FRP8-F1
#
_entry.id   AF-A0A9P9FRP8-F1
#
_cell.length_a   1.000
_cell.length_b   1.000
_cell.length_c   1.000
_cell.angle_alpha   90.00
_cell.angle_beta   90.00
_cell.angle_gamma   90.00
#
_symmetry.space_group_name_H-M   'P 1'
#
loop_
_entity.id
_entity.type
_entity.pdbx_description
1 polymer ?
#
loop_
_entity_poly.entity_id
_entity_poly.type
_entity_poly.pdbx_seq_one_letter_code
_entity_poly.pdbx_strand_id
1 'polypeptide(L)'
;MTPLSQLPHDFQVSYRNRESYPRNYTRRSASTYPSALAEFAKRLESAASDLCETNLEHLEVSFRDLKPDNGKGKDVDKRHIHSPEGLTKWLGIKETESTDPANPKPIISVDRKDPKSRFIYVFGENTRARLRITRSMLTEILTFHQVSPDYLEFLFIFGLKSDPRDLRFSSFREQTSLRPECRSLGIESLARSGRQYQLSYNLKGVTAKYRDSENPLKNEYSIRPAAFYHRFDVENGNALWMVSQCTR
;
A
#
# COMPACT_ATOMS: atom_id res chain seq x y z
N MET A 1 -26.92 -10.75 -0.85
CA MET A 1 -26.16 -9.50 -0.60
C MET A 1 -25.46 -9.63 0.73
N THR A 2 -24.14 -9.46 0.78
CA THR A 2 -23.41 -9.39 2.06
C THR A 2 -23.83 -8.11 2.80
N PRO A 3 -24.15 -8.15 4.10
CA PRO A 3 -24.57 -6.95 4.83
C PRO A 3 -23.43 -5.94 4.89
N LEU A 4 -23.76 -4.66 4.65
CA LEU A 4 -22.81 -3.56 4.83
C LEU A 4 -22.42 -3.48 6.30
N SER A 5 -21.12 -3.47 6.56
CA SER A 5 -20.57 -3.37 7.90
C SER A 5 -19.95 -2.00 8.09
N GLN A 6 -20.46 -1.22 9.04
CA GLN A 6 -19.92 0.10 9.35
C GLN A 6 -18.50 -0.02 9.91
N LEU A 7 -17.63 0.92 9.54
CA LEU A 7 -16.27 0.98 10.07
C LEU A 7 -16.22 1.72 11.41
N PRO A 8 -15.27 1.45 12.31
CA PRO A 8 -15.08 2.20 13.55
C PRO A 8 -14.89 3.70 13.29
N HIS A 9 -15.41 4.54 14.19
CA HIS A 9 -15.41 6.00 14.03
C HIS A 9 -14.03 6.56 13.65
N ASP A 10 -12.98 6.20 14.38
CA ASP A 10 -11.63 6.73 14.16
C ASP A 10 -11.07 6.32 12.79
N PHE A 11 -11.41 5.12 12.33
CA PHE A 11 -11.04 4.66 10.99
C PHE A 11 -11.84 5.41 9.92
N GLN A 12 -13.12 5.70 10.14
CA GLN A 12 -13.90 6.54 9.23
C GLN A 12 -13.29 7.95 9.12
N VAL A 13 -12.87 8.55 10.24
CA VAL A 13 -12.18 9.86 10.23
C VAL A 13 -10.87 9.77 9.45
N SER A 14 -10.05 8.75 9.70
CA SER A 14 -8.82 8.50 8.96
C SER A 14 -9.08 8.38 7.46
N TYR A 15 -10.06 7.56 7.07
CA TYR A 15 -10.38 7.28 5.67
C TYR A 15 -10.97 8.49 4.91
N ARG A 16 -11.85 9.28 5.54
CA ARG A 16 -12.33 10.53 4.94
C ARG A 16 -11.19 11.52 4.67
N ASN A 17 -10.16 11.48 5.51
CA ASN A 17 -8.95 12.29 5.38
C ASN A 17 -7.82 11.55 4.62
N ARG A 18 -8.13 10.56 3.77
CA ARG A 18 -7.13 9.75 3.04
C ARG A 18 -6.09 10.56 2.27
N GLU A 19 -6.49 11.69 1.68
CA GLU A 19 -5.56 12.57 0.95
C GLU A 19 -4.49 13.23 1.82
N SER A 20 -4.68 13.23 3.14
CA SER A 20 -3.72 13.75 4.12
C SER A 20 -2.68 12.72 4.58
N TYR A 21 -2.74 11.48 4.05
CA TYR A 21 -1.77 10.44 4.39
C TYR A 21 -0.32 10.94 4.23
N PRO A 22 0.58 10.63 5.19
CA PRO A 22 0.39 9.76 6.36
C PRO A 22 -0.13 10.43 7.64
N ARG A 23 -0.58 11.71 7.62
CA ARG A 23 -1.04 12.41 8.84
C ARG A 23 -2.29 11.79 9.47
N ASN A 24 -3.07 11.05 8.70
CA ASN A 24 -4.26 10.32 9.14
C ASN A 24 -3.96 8.89 9.65
N TYR A 25 -2.69 8.47 9.71
CA TYR A 25 -2.32 7.16 10.23
C TYR A 25 -2.67 7.04 11.71
N THR A 26 -3.40 5.97 12.08
CA THR A 26 -4.00 5.88 13.43
C THR A 26 -3.13 5.15 14.45
N ARG A 27 -2.16 4.33 14.00
CA ARG A 27 -1.34 3.52 14.91
C ARG A 27 -0.14 4.30 15.40
N ARG A 28 0.10 4.30 16.71
CA ARG A 28 1.22 5.01 17.33
C ARG A 28 2.49 4.15 17.38
N SER A 29 3.62 4.73 17.01
CA SER A 29 4.99 4.23 17.15
C SER A 29 5.96 5.42 17.19
N ALA A 30 7.26 5.16 17.33
CA ALA A 30 8.28 6.21 17.27
C ALA A 30 8.36 6.92 15.91
N SER A 31 8.02 6.25 14.80
CA SER A 31 8.02 6.83 13.45
C SER A 31 6.72 7.58 13.11
N THR A 32 5.73 7.57 14.01
CA THR A 32 4.38 8.10 13.75
C THR A 32 4.01 9.26 14.67
N TYR A 33 4.98 9.92 15.30
CA TYR A 33 4.72 11.19 15.97
C TYR A 33 4.28 12.26 14.95
N PRO A 34 3.44 13.24 15.33
CA PRO A 34 2.89 14.22 14.39
C PRO A 34 3.94 14.94 13.53
N SER A 35 5.10 15.26 14.10
CA SER A 35 6.22 15.88 13.37
C SER A 35 6.81 14.95 12.31
N ALA A 36 7.03 13.67 12.64
CA ALA A 36 7.52 12.67 11.69
C ALA A 36 6.51 12.44 10.55
N LEU A 37 5.21 12.33 10.87
CA LEU A 37 4.15 12.21 9.87
C LEU A 37 4.07 13.44 8.96
N ALA A 38 4.27 14.64 9.52
CA ALA A 38 4.30 15.88 8.74
C ALA A 38 5.48 15.93 7.76
N GLU A 39 6.65 15.44 8.17
CA GLU A 39 7.83 15.35 7.30
C GLU A 39 7.62 14.32 6.20
N PHE A 40 7.08 13.14 6.50
CA PHE A 40 6.71 12.16 5.47
C PHE A 40 5.69 12.72 4.48
N ALA A 41 4.67 13.43 4.96
CA ALA A 41 3.67 14.08 4.10
C ALA A 41 4.31 15.12 3.18
N LYS A 42 5.23 15.94 3.69
CA LYS A 42 5.97 16.93 2.90
C LYS A 42 6.83 16.27 1.82
N ARG A 43 7.55 15.20 2.17
CA ARG A 43 8.36 14.43 1.21
C ARG A 43 7.49 13.77 0.13
N LEU A 44 6.36 13.20 0.51
CA LEU A 44 5.40 12.62 -0.44
C LEU A 44 4.86 13.67 -1.39
N GLU A 45 4.45 14.84 -0.88
CA GLU A 45 3.97 15.94 -1.70
C GLU A 45 5.03 16.41 -2.70
N SER A 46 6.27 16.59 -2.24
CA SER A 46 7.40 17.01 -3.09
C SER A 46 7.77 15.97 -4.15
N ALA A 47 7.58 14.68 -3.89
CA ALA A 47 7.95 13.59 -4.79
C ALA A 47 6.80 13.14 -5.69
N ALA A 48 5.55 13.55 -5.42
CA ALA A 48 4.36 12.97 -6.04
C ALA A 48 4.36 13.06 -7.57
N SER A 49 4.78 14.20 -8.14
CA SER A 49 4.82 14.42 -9.60
C SER A 49 5.81 13.52 -10.32
N ASP A 50 6.86 13.08 -9.63
CA ASP A 50 7.90 12.22 -10.20
C ASP A 50 7.64 10.75 -9.88
N LEU A 51 6.98 10.47 -8.76
CA LEU A 51 6.68 9.13 -8.27
C LEU A 51 5.41 8.54 -8.90
N CYS A 52 4.34 9.33 -9.03
CA CYS A 52 3.00 8.88 -9.40
C CYS A 52 2.63 9.32 -10.82
N GLU A 53 1.82 8.51 -11.50
CA GLU A 53 1.28 8.80 -12.82
C GLU A 53 0.15 9.85 -12.76
N THR A 54 0.15 10.73 -13.75
CA THR A 54 -0.86 11.78 -13.95
C THR A 54 -1.81 11.45 -15.09
N ASN A 55 -1.37 10.67 -16.10
CA ASN A 55 -2.24 10.21 -17.18
C ASN A 55 -3.07 8.99 -16.73
N LEU A 56 -4.40 9.17 -16.69
CA LEU A 56 -5.33 8.12 -16.26
C LEU A 56 -5.30 6.88 -17.17
N GLU A 57 -4.92 7.01 -18.44
CA GLU A 57 -4.84 5.90 -19.39
C GLU A 57 -3.70 4.92 -19.05
N HIS A 58 -2.69 5.39 -18.32
CA HIS A 58 -1.52 4.60 -17.98
C HIS A 58 -1.63 3.95 -16.60
N LEU A 59 -2.74 4.13 -15.88
CA LEU A 59 -2.90 3.58 -14.54
C LEU A 59 -3.05 2.07 -14.59
N GLU A 60 -2.36 1.38 -13.68
CA GLU A 60 -2.51 -0.05 -13.48
C GLU A 60 -1.99 -0.45 -12.10
N VAL A 61 -2.91 -0.84 -11.22
CA VAL A 61 -2.59 -1.49 -9.95
C VAL A 61 -3.15 -2.90 -9.95
N SER A 62 -2.30 -3.90 -9.78
CA SER A 62 -2.74 -5.30 -9.77
C SER A 62 -3.04 -5.77 -8.36
N PHE A 63 -4.24 -6.29 -8.15
CA PHE A 63 -4.67 -6.94 -6.93
C PHE A 63 -4.77 -8.45 -7.12
N ARG A 64 -4.33 -9.21 -6.12
CA ARG A 64 -4.61 -10.65 -6.01
C ARG A 64 -5.08 -10.97 -4.61
N ASP A 65 -6.32 -11.42 -4.50
CA ASP A 65 -6.93 -11.79 -3.24
C ASP A 65 -7.02 -13.32 -3.16
N LEU A 66 -6.29 -13.91 -2.22
CA LEU A 66 -6.40 -15.32 -1.84
C LEU A 66 -7.52 -15.47 -0.82
N LYS A 67 -8.51 -16.27 -1.15
CA LYS A 67 -9.57 -16.66 -0.21
C LYS A 67 -9.08 -17.80 0.70
N PRO A 68 -9.77 -18.07 1.83
CA PRO A 68 -9.49 -19.27 2.63
C PRO A 68 -9.54 -20.51 1.75
N ASP A 69 -8.57 -21.42 1.92
CA ASP A 69 -8.56 -22.67 1.17
C ASP A 69 -9.80 -23.49 1.52
N ASN A 70 -10.63 -23.75 0.51
CA ASN A 70 -11.76 -24.66 0.58
C ASN A 70 -11.38 -26.10 0.17
N GLY A 71 -10.08 -26.40 0.08
CA GLY A 71 -9.52 -27.68 -0.36
C GLY A 71 -9.48 -27.84 -1.89
N LYS A 72 -9.83 -26.81 -2.66
CA LYS A 72 -9.86 -26.86 -4.14
C LYS A 72 -8.74 -26.08 -4.83
N GLY A 73 -7.89 -25.37 -4.07
CA GLY A 73 -6.64 -24.77 -4.58
C GLY A 73 -6.79 -23.72 -5.70
N LYS A 74 -7.98 -23.15 -5.91
CA LYS A 74 -8.28 -22.25 -7.05
C LYS A 74 -8.82 -20.87 -6.68
N ASP A 75 -8.96 -20.54 -5.41
CA ASP A 75 -9.66 -19.33 -5.00
C ASP A 75 -8.74 -18.09 -4.95
N VAL A 76 -8.26 -17.70 -6.13
CA VAL A 76 -7.49 -16.45 -6.33
C VAL A 76 -8.28 -15.50 -7.22
N ASP A 77 -8.77 -14.40 -6.65
CA ASP A 77 -9.37 -13.32 -7.43
C ASP A 77 -8.26 -12.38 -7.92
N LYS A 78 -8.11 -12.23 -9.23
CA LYS A 78 -7.12 -11.33 -9.85
C LYS A 78 -7.82 -10.16 -10.50
N ARG A 79 -7.31 -8.94 -10.29
CA ARG A 79 -7.86 -7.74 -10.92
C ARG A 79 -6.79 -6.70 -11.19
N HIS A 80 -6.88 -6.08 -12.36
CA HIS A 80 -6.13 -4.89 -12.72
C HIS A 80 -7.07 -3.68 -12.57
N ILE A 81 -6.64 -2.68 -11.81
CA ILE A 81 -7.42 -1.47 -11.52
C ILE A 81 -6.78 -0.30 -12.22
N HIS A 82 -7.58 0.41 -13.01
CA HIS A 82 -7.14 1.50 -13.88
C HIS A 82 -7.80 2.85 -13.53
N SER A 83 -8.57 2.93 -12.44
CA SER A 83 -9.18 4.20 -12.00
C SER A 83 -9.36 4.28 -10.48
N PRO A 84 -9.41 5.50 -9.90
CA PRO A 84 -9.72 5.71 -8.48
C PRO A 84 -11.06 5.10 -8.06
N GLU A 85 -12.12 5.25 -8.85
CA GLU A 85 -13.45 4.73 -8.53
C GLU A 85 -13.45 3.19 -8.55
N GLY A 86 -12.68 2.61 -9.48
CA GLY A 86 -12.46 1.18 -9.57
C GLY A 86 -11.74 0.63 -8.33
N LEU A 87 -10.82 1.41 -7.76
CA LEU A 87 -10.12 1.08 -6.52
C LEU A 87 -11.08 1.09 -5.33
N THR A 88 -11.80 2.18 -5.10
CA THR A 88 -12.77 2.29 -3.99
C THR A 88 -13.80 1.16 -4.05
N LYS A 89 -14.31 0.86 -5.26
CA LYS A 89 -15.24 -0.25 -5.49
C LYS A 89 -14.61 -1.61 -5.20
N TRP A 90 -13.35 -1.83 -5.56
CA TRP A 90 -12.66 -3.09 -5.30
C TRP A 90 -12.37 -3.32 -3.82
N LEU A 91 -11.98 -2.26 -3.10
CA LEU A 91 -11.82 -2.29 -1.64
C LEU A 91 -13.15 -2.53 -0.91
N GLY A 92 -14.28 -2.49 -1.63
CA GLY A 92 -15.61 -2.79 -1.08
C GLY A 92 -16.19 -1.64 -0.28
N ILE A 93 -15.69 -0.42 -0.48
CA ILE A 93 -16.01 0.74 0.34
C ILE A 93 -17.30 1.38 -0.17
N LYS A 94 -18.17 1.74 0.77
CA LYS A 94 -19.43 2.44 0.52
C LYS A 94 -19.51 3.66 1.41
N GLU A 95 -19.76 4.80 0.79
CA GLU A 95 -20.10 6.03 1.48
C GLU A 95 -21.61 6.21 1.41
N THR A 96 -22.26 6.44 2.56
CA THR A 96 -23.70 6.68 2.65
C THR A 96 -23.92 7.95 3.45
N GLU A 97 -24.88 8.77 3.03
CA GLU A 97 -25.22 9.99 3.75
C GLU A 97 -25.66 9.66 5.18
N SER A 98 -25.24 10.49 6.14
CA SER A 98 -25.68 10.34 7.52
C SER A 98 -27.13 10.78 7.63
N THR A 99 -27.96 9.95 8.26
CA THR A 99 -29.33 10.32 8.63
C THR A 99 -29.39 11.16 9.89
N ASP A 100 -28.26 11.36 10.58
CA ASP A 100 -28.16 12.16 11.79
C ASP A 100 -27.89 13.64 11.44
N PRO A 101 -28.87 14.54 11.64
CA PRO A 101 -28.71 15.96 11.36
C PRO A 101 -27.64 16.64 12.24
N ALA A 102 -27.27 16.06 13.39
CA ALA A 102 -26.21 16.59 14.24
C ALA A 102 -24.79 16.23 13.73
N ASN A 103 -24.67 15.22 12.87
CA ASN A 103 -23.39 14.81 12.30
C ASN A 103 -23.57 14.44 10.81
N PRO A 104 -23.56 15.44 9.91
CA PRO A 104 -23.84 15.24 8.49
C PRO A 104 -22.70 14.54 7.73
N LYS A 105 -21.68 14.02 8.40
CA LYS A 105 -20.51 13.39 7.76
C LYS A 105 -20.89 12.03 7.17
N PRO A 106 -20.48 11.70 5.93
CA PRO A 106 -20.88 10.46 5.26
C PRO A 106 -20.37 9.25 6.04
N ILE A 107 -21.23 8.28 6.32
CA ILE A 107 -20.88 7.04 7.00
C ILE A 107 -20.09 6.15 6.03
N ILE A 108 -18.91 5.69 6.47
CA ILE A 108 -18.08 4.78 5.69
C ILE A 108 -18.32 3.34 6.16
N SER A 109 -18.74 2.50 5.21
CA SER A 109 -19.01 1.08 5.42
C SER A 109 -18.27 0.23 4.41
N VAL A 110 -18.17 -1.08 4.68
CA VAL A 110 -17.57 -2.06 3.77
C VAL A 110 -18.54 -3.20 3.48
N ASP A 111 -18.50 -3.73 2.26
CA ASP A 111 -19.34 -4.84 1.81
C ASP A 111 -18.69 -6.23 2.04
N ARG A 112 -17.41 -6.26 2.43
CA ARG A 112 -16.62 -7.48 2.66
C ARG A 112 -15.49 -7.26 3.66
N LYS A 113 -15.07 -8.37 4.30
CA LYS A 113 -13.88 -8.44 5.16
C LYS A 113 -12.60 -8.52 4.31
N ASP A 114 -11.43 -8.28 4.92
CA ASP A 114 -10.15 -8.51 4.24
C ASP A 114 -10.03 -10.00 3.83
N PRO A 115 -9.48 -10.30 2.63
CA PRO A 115 -9.20 -11.67 2.20
C PRO A 115 -8.10 -12.30 3.08
N LYS A 116 -7.88 -13.62 2.96
CA LYS A 116 -6.83 -14.29 3.75
C LYS A 116 -5.44 -13.84 3.35
N SER A 117 -5.21 -13.56 2.08
CA SER A 117 -4.02 -12.84 1.66
C SER A 117 -4.38 -11.86 0.55
N ARG A 118 -3.92 -10.62 0.64
CA ARG A 118 -4.01 -9.64 -0.43
C ARG A 118 -2.62 -9.31 -0.92
N PHE A 119 -2.41 -9.37 -2.22
CA PHE A 119 -1.22 -8.86 -2.90
C PHE A 119 -1.58 -7.65 -3.73
N ILE A 120 -0.87 -6.56 -3.53
CA ILE A 120 -1.00 -5.32 -4.29
C ILE A 120 0.32 -5.09 -5.00
N TYR A 121 0.31 -5.11 -6.33
CA TYR A 121 1.47 -4.80 -7.13
C TYR A 121 1.31 -3.42 -7.72
N VAL A 122 2.26 -2.56 -7.39
CA VAL A 122 2.41 -1.23 -7.96
C VAL A 122 3.69 -1.26 -8.78
N PHE A 123 3.63 -0.83 -10.04
CA PHE A 123 4.82 -0.89 -10.88
C PHE A 123 4.95 0.27 -11.82
N GLY A 124 6.20 0.59 -12.17
CA GLY A 124 6.55 1.50 -13.26
C GLY A 124 7.12 0.73 -14.44
N GLU A 125 7.04 1.29 -15.64
CA GLU A 125 7.54 0.63 -16.86
C GLU A 125 9.03 0.29 -16.77
N ASN A 126 9.82 1.17 -16.17
CA ASN A 126 11.24 1.00 -15.92
C ASN A 126 11.66 1.79 -14.67
N THR A 127 12.92 1.64 -14.25
CA THR A 127 13.44 2.24 -13.00
C THR A 127 13.41 3.77 -12.95
N ARG A 128 13.17 4.44 -14.08
CA ARG A 128 13.04 5.90 -14.17
C ARG A 128 11.62 6.34 -14.53
N ALA A 129 10.69 5.40 -14.73
CA ALA A 129 9.30 5.73 -14.96
C ALA A 129 8.60 6.01 -13.63
N ARG A 130 7.52 6.80 -13.71
CA ARG A 130 6.52 6.88 -12.65
C ARG A 130 5.94 5.50 -12.37
N LEU A 131 5.52 5.29 -11.14
CA LEU A 131 4.63 4.18 -10.81
C LEU A 131 3.28 4.44 -11.48
N ARG A 132 2.67 3.40 -12.07
CA ARG A 132 1.39 3.44 -12.78
C ARG A 132 0.20 3.56 -11.82
N ILE A 133 0.27 4.50 -10.88
CA ILE A 133 -0.71 4.79 -9.85
C ILE A 133 -0.76 6.30 -9.64
N THR A 134 -1.95 6.86 -9.42
CA THR A 134 -2.07 8.28 -9.02
C THR A 134 -1.73 8.46 -7.55
N ARG A 135 -1.43 9.70 -7.14
CA ARG A 135 -1.26 10.06 -5.73
C ARG A 135 -2.49 9.68 -4.89
N SER A 136 -3.70 9.96 -5.38
CA SER A 136 -4.95 9.66 -4.66
C SER A 136 -5.18 8.17 -4.48
N MET A 137 -4.92 7.34 -5.50
CA MET A 137 -5.00 5.89 -5.39
C MET A 137 -3.98 5.35 -4.38
N LEU A 138 -2.75 5.88 -4.42
CA LEU A 138 -1.69 5.49 -3.48
C LEU A 138 -2.10 5.81 -2.04
N THR A 139 -2.50 7.05 -1.76
CA THR A 139 -2.89 7.48 -0.40
C THR A 139 -4.16 6.76 0.09
N GLU A 140 -5.11 6.43 -0.79
CA GLU A 140 -6.28 5.61 -0.46
C GLU A 140 -5.88 4.19 -0.07
N ILE A 141 -5.00 3.51 -0.84
CA ILE A 141 -4.50 2.17 -0.51
C ILE A 141 -3.78 2.19 0.84
N LEU A 142 -2.84 3.12 1.02
CA LEU A 142 -2.03 3.22 2.24
C LEU A 142 -2.89 3.54 3.47
N THR A 143 -3.89 4.43 3.31
CA THR A 143 -4.87 4.75 4.37
C THR A 143 -5.77 3.56 4.68
N PHE A 144 -6.41 2.97 3.67
CA PHE A 144 -7.38 1.89 3.88
C PHE A 144 -6.73 0.68 4.56
N HIS A 145 -5.48 0.37 4.19
CA HIS A 145 -4.76 -0.74 4.80
C HIS A 145 -3.99 -0.36 6.07
N GLN A 146 -3.97 0.92 6.45
CA GLN A 146 -3.15 1.46 7.55
C GLN A 146 -1.71 0.94 7.41
N VAL A 147 -1.11 1.25 6.25
CA VAL A 147 0.28 0.93 5.94
C VAL A 147 1.19 1.85 6.76
N SER A 148 2.29 1.32 7.29
CA SER A 148 3.25 2.14 8.04
C SER A 148 3.81 3.26 7.13
N PRO A 149 3.88 4.51 7.61
CA PRO A 149 4.52 5.62 6.89
C PRO A 149 5.97 5.34 6.49
N ASP A 150 6.67 4.50 7.23
CA ASP A 150 8.04 4.07 6.91
C ASP A 150 8.16 3.43 5.53
N TYR A 151 7.08 2.86 4.98
CA TYR A 151 7.08 2.30 3.62
C TYR A 151 7.37 3.38 2.55
N LEU A 152 7.02 4.64 2.82
CA LEU A 152 7.27 5.75 1.89
C LEU A 152 8.76 5.96 1.59
N GLU A 153 9.65 5.70 2.56
CA GLU A 153 11.10 5.79 2.33
C GLU A 153 11.55 4.86 1.21
N PHE A 154 10.94 3.68 1.14
CA PHE A 154 11.22 2.70 0.10
C PHE A 154 10.53 3.02 -1.22
N LEU A 155 9.41 3.75 -1.20
CA LEU A 155 8.77 4.22 -2.43
C LEU A 155 9.53 5.38 -3.08
N PHE A 156 10.17 6.23 -2.28
CA PHE A 156 10.90 7.37 -2.82
C PHE A 156 12.10 6.99 -3.69
N ILE A 157 12.51 5.73 -3.76
CA ILE A 157 13.56 5.30 -4.70
C ILE A 157 13.07 5.21 -6.16
N PHE A 158 11.75 5.18 -6.38
CA PHE A 158 11.12 5.09 -7.70
C PHE A 158 10.80 6.48 -8.25
N GLY A 159 10.44 6.53 -9.54
CA GLY A 159 10.01 7.73 -10.23
C GLY A 159 11.06 8.34 -11.17
N LEU A 160 10.73 9.52 -11.69
CA LEU A 160 11.58 10.29 -12.61
C LEU A 160 12.79 10.88 -11.90
N LYS A 161 13.83 10.07 -11.67
CA LYS A 161 15.08 10.52 -11.04
C LYS A 161 16.25 10.54 -12.02
N SER A 162 16.93 11.69 -12.09
CA SER A 162 18.11 11.91 -12.92
C SER A 162 19.38 11.26 -12.33
N ASP A 163 19.46 11.13 -11.00
CA ASP A 163 20.66 10.66 -10.29
C ASP A 163 20.39 9.36 -9.49
N PRO A 164 21.15 8.28 -9.71
CA PRO A 164 21.01 7.01 -8.98
C PRO A 164 21.51 7.04 -7.53
N ARG A 165 21.80 8.21 -6.92
CA ARG A 165 22.31 8.33 -5.53
C ARG A 165 21.52 7.50 -4.50
N ASP A 166 20.22 7.31 -4.72
CA ASP A 166 19.31 6.54 -3.85
C ASP A 166 19.39 5.02 -4.06
N LEU A 167 20.06 4.52 -5.10
CA LEU A 167 20.26 3.07 -5.32
C LEU A 167 21.10 2.43 -4.23
N ARG A 168 21.79 3.21 -3.38
CA ARG A 168 22.53 2.69 -2.21
C ARG A 168 21.63 2.44 -1.01
N PHE A 169 20.45 3.05 -0.95
CA PHE A 169 19.52 2.86 0.17
C PHE A 169 19.09 1.40 0.25
N SER A 170 19.43 0.72 1.32
CA SER A 170 18.90 -0.59 1.70
C SER A 170 18.50 -0.48 3.16
N SER A 171 17.27 -0.88 3.49
CA SER A 171 16.81 -0.79 4.87
C SER A 171 15.77 -1.84 5.19
N PHE A 172 15.51 -1.97 6.48
CA PHE A 172 14.45 -2.80 7.04
C PHE A 172 13.79 -2.00 8.17
N ARG A 173 12.47 -2.04 8.20
CA ARG A 173 11.63 -1.39 9.21
C ARG A 173 10.60 -2.40 9.68
N GLU A 174 10.39 -2.43 10.99
CA GLU A 174 9.41 -3.30 11.63
C GLU A 174 8.53 -2.46 12.55
N GLN A 175 7.24 -2.76 12.56
CA GLN A 175 6.32 -2.32 13.58
C GLN A 175 5.50 -3.51 14.08
N THR A 176 5.60 -3.79 15.38
CA THR A 176 4.97 -4.95 16.00
C THR A 176 3.95 -4.49 17.05
N SER A 177 2.78 -5.12 17.04
CA SER A 177 1.65 -4.84 17.94
C SER A 177 1.03 -6.17 18.34
N LEU A 178 1.66 -6.90 19.27
CA LEU A 178 1.24 -8.27 19.62
C LEU A 178 0.60 -8.37 21.01
N ARG A 179 0.64 -7.29 21.80
CA ARG A 179 0.10 -7.30 23.16
C ARG A 179 -1.43 -7.41 23.14
N PRO A 180 -2.07 -8.01 24.17
CA PRO A 180 -3.52 -8.14 24.22
C PRO A 180 -4.28 -6.81 24.10
N GLU A 181 -3.72 -5.71 24.62
CA GLU A 181 -4.35 -4.38 24.59
C GLU A 181 -4.51 -3.84 23.16
N CYS A 182 -3.68 -4.31 22.22
CA CYS A 182 -3.77 -3.95 20.82
C CYS A 182 -5.06 -4.43 20.14
N ARG A 183 -5.84 -5.32 20.77
CA ARG A 183 -7.18 -5.70 20.28
C ARG A 183 -8.14 -4.53 20.17
N SER A 184 -7.94 -3.49 20.99
CA SER A 184 -8.69 -2.23 20.88
C SER A 184 -8.50 -1.50 19.54
N LEU A 185 -7.40 -1.80 18.82
CA LEU A 185 -7.10 -1.28 17.48
C LEU A 185 -7.66 -2.19 16.36
N GLY A 186 -8.43 -3.22 16.73
CA GLY A 186 -9.08 -4.12 15.79
C GLY A 186 -10.20 -3.43 15.00
N ILE A 187 -10.44 -3.95 13.81
CA ILE A 187 -11.56 -3.58 12.94
C ILE A 187 -12.26 -4.88 12.54
N GLU A 188 -13.26 -5.26 13.32
CA GLU A 188 -13.97 -6.53 13.15
C GLU A 188 -14.66 -6.63 11.78
N SER A 189 -15.23 -5.52 11.30
CA SER A 189 -15.85 -5.42 9.97
C SER A 189 -14.87 -5.70 8.81
N LEU A 190 -13.56 -5.62 9.06
CA LEU A 190 -12.51 -5.96 8.11
C LEU A 190 -11.74 -7.25 8.45
N ALA A 191 -12.14 -7.98 9.49
CA ALA A 191 -11.38 -9.12 10.03
C ALA A 191 -9.94 -8.75 10.46
N ARG A 192 -9.74 -7.55 11.01
CA ARG A 192 -8.46 -7.11 11.57
C ARG A 192 -8.54 -7.19 13.08
N SER A 193 -7.73 -8.01 13.72
CA SER A 193 -7.72 -8.19 15.18
C SER A 193 -7.03 -7.03 15.91
N GLY A 194 -6.25 -6.22 15.20
CA GLY A 194 -5.40 -5.20 15.80
C GLY A 194 -4.03 -5.75 16.22
N ARG A 195 -3.91 -7.08 16.40
CA ARG A 195 -2.68 -7.78 16.73
C ARG A 195 -1.95 -8.23 15.47
N GLN A 196 -0.85 -7.55 15.16
CA GLN A 196 -0.15 -7.74 13.90
C GLN A 196 1.33 -7.34 14.00
N TYR A 197 2.12 -7.78 13.02
CA TYR A 197 3.38 -7.15 12.69
C TYR A 197 3.33 -6.58 11.27
N GLN A 198 4.13 -5.56 11.04
CA GLN A 198 4.31 -4.89 9.75
C GLN A 198 5.80 -4.81 9.45
N LEU A 199 6.20 -5.18 8.24
CA LEU A 199 7.57 -5.14 7.75
C LEU A 199 7.62 -4.24 6.52
N SER A 200 8.66 -3.42 6.39
CA SER A 200 8.99 -2.69 5.17
C SER A 200 10.46 -2.86 4.87
N TYR A 201 10.79 -3.28 3.66
CA TYR A 201 12.18 -3.49 3.24
C TYR A 201 12.30 -3.36 1.73
N ASN A 202 13.53 -3.25 1.24
CA ASN A 202 13.80 -3.34 -0.18
C ASN A 202 14.81 -4.44 -0.50
N LEU A 203 14.60 -5.06 -1.65
CA LEU A 203 15.55 -5.99 -2.25
C LEU A 203 16.06 -5.40 -3.57
N LYS A 204 17.24 -5.84 -3.98
CA LYS A 204 17.91 -5.37 -5.19
C LYS A 204 18.31 -6.58 -6.03
N GLY A 205 17.76 -6.65 -7.23
CA GLY A 205 18.19 -7.61 -8.25
C GLY A 205 19.25 -7.00 -9.15
N VAL A 206 20.11 -7.85 -9.74
CA VAL A 206 21.04 -7.45 -10.80
C VAL A 206 20.54 -8.05 -12.11
N THR A 207 20.33 -7.22 -13.13
CA THR A 207 19.89 -7.65 -14.46
C THR A 207 20.87 -7.17 -15.51
N ALA A 208 21.30 -8.06 -16.40
CA ALA A 208 22.14 -7.71 -17.54
C ALA A 208 21.35 -6.79 -18.50
N LYS A 209 21.91 -5.62 -18.77
CA LYS A 209 21.45 -4.69 -19.81
C LYS A 209 21.98 -5.12 -21.17
N TYR A 210 23.26 -5.43 -21.22
CA TYR A 210 23.97 -5.87 -22.41
C TYR A 210 24.86 -7.06 -22.04
N ARG A 211 24.91 -8.05 -22.93
CA ARG A 211 25.80 -9.19 -22.82
C ARG A 211 26.64 -9.26 -24.09
N ASP A 212 27.94 -9.16 -23.92
CA ASP A 212 28.91 -9.39 -24.98
C ASP A 212 29.22 -10.89 -25.03
N SER A 213 29.07 -11.48 -26.21
CA SER A 213 29.26 -12.93 -26.40
C SER A 213 30.74 -13.34 -26.39
N GLU A 214 31.65 -12.42 -26.68
CA GLU A 214 33.08 -12.71 -26.82
C GLU A 214 33.89 -12.25 -25.60
N ASN A 215 33.47 -11.19 -24.94
CA ASN A 215 34.13 -10.65 -23.76
C ASN A 215 33.16 -10.34 -22.62
N PRO A 216 32.98 -11.27 -21.66
CA PRO A 216 32.10 -11.08 -20.50
C PRO A 216 32.43 -9.85 -19.63
N LEU A 217 33.64 -9.28 -19.71
CA LEU A 217 34.00 -8.05 -18.98
C LEU A 217 33.31 -6.80 -19.56
N LYS A 218 32.81 -6.87 -20.79
CA LYS A 218 32.02 -5.80 -21.42
C LYS A 218 30.52 -5.90 -21.10
N ASN A 219 30.11 -6.88 -20.29
CA ASN A 219 28.72 -7.01 -19.88
C ASN A 219 28.30 -5.80 -19.03
N GLU A 220 27.19 -5.18 -19.41
CA GLU A 220 26.61 -4.10 -18.63
C GLU A 220 25.48 -4.63 -17.76
N TYR A 221 25.48 -4.23 -16.50
CA TYR A 221 24.45 -4.63 -15.54
C TYR A 221 23.69 -3.42 -15.01
N SER A 222 22.49 -3.71 -14.51
CA SER A 222 21.62 -2.73 -13.87
C SER A 222 21.08 -3.28 -12.56
N ILE A 223 21.08 -2.43 -11.54
CA ILE A 223 20.45 -2.74 -10.26
C ILE A 223 18.95 -2.39 -10.38
N ARG A 224 18.10 -3.34 -10.01
CA ARG A 224 16.64 -3.23 -10.03
C ARG A 224 16.12 -3.29 -8.60
N PRO A 225 15.72 -2.15 -8.00
CA PRO A 225 15.14 -2.15 -6.67
C PRO A 225 13.69 -2.64 -6.71
N ALA A 226 13.29 -3.31 -5.64
CA ALA A 226 11.90 -3.63 -5.33
C ALA A 226 11.65 -3.33 -3.86
N ALA A 227 10.54 -2.65 -3.55
CA ALA A 227 10.12 -2.29 -2.21
C ALA A 227 8.95 -3.17 -1.78
N PHE A 228 9.09 -3.80 -0.63
CA PHE A 228 8.14 -4.73 -0.06
C PHE A 228 7.56 -4.14 1.22
N TYR A 229 6.24 -4.17 1.32
CA TYR A 229 5.54 -4.02 2.58
C TYR A 229 4.76 -5.30 2.85
N HIS A 230 4.84 -5.78 4.08
CA HIS A 230 4.13 -6.95 4.53
C HIS A 230 3.45 -6.68 5.86
N ARG A 231 2.19 -7.08 6.00
CA ARG A 231 1.46 -7.08 7.26
C ARG A 231 0.85 -8.45 7.48
N PHE A 232 0.95 -8.95 8.71
CA PHE A 232 0.32 -10.21 9.10
C PHE A 232 -0.43 -10.05 10.41
N ASP A 233 -1.71 -10.39 10.38
CA ASP A 233 -2.58 -10.46 11.55
C ASP A 233 -2.42 -11.82 12.22
N VAL A 234 -1.88 -11.85 13.44
CA VAL A 234 -1.51 -13.10 14.11
C VAL A 234 -2.71 -13.87 14.67
N GLU A 235 -3.86 -13.21 14.84
CA GLU A 235 -5.07 -13.90 15.35
C GLU A 235 -5.90 -14.43 14.19
N ASN A 236 -6.20 -13.59 13.20
CA ASN A 236 -7.09 -13.99 12.10
C ASN A 236 -6.35 -14.66 10.93
N GLY A 237 -5.02 -14.57 10.89
CA GLY A 237 -4.17 -15.12 9.84
C GLY A 237 -4.27 -14.38 8.50
N ASN A 238 -4.80 -13.16 8.51
CA ASN A 238 -4.92 -12.33 7.31
C ASN A 238 -3.57 -11.66 6.99
N ALA A 239 -3.13 -11.77 5.74
CA ALA A 239 -1.89 -11.19 5.26
C ALA A 239 -2.15 -10.11 4.20
N LEU A 240 -1.32 -9.07 4.19
CA LEU A 240 -1.21 -8.09 3.12
C LEU A 240 0.24 -8.03 2.66
N TRP A 241 0.41 -8.02 1.35
CA TRP A 241 1.67 -7.82 0.65
C TRP A 241 1.50 -6.67 -0.32
N MET A 242 2.38 -5.69 -0.25
CA MET A 242 2.52 -4.68 -1.29
C MET A 242 3.91 -4.77 -1.88
N VAL A 243 3.98 -4.84 -3.21
CA VAL A 243 5.23 -4.93 -3.94
C VAL A 243 5.26 -3.77 -4.91
N SER A 244 6.23 -2.88 -4.71
CA SER A 244 6.52 -1.78 -5.62
C SER A 244 7.81 -2.09 -6.37
N GLN A 245 7.75 -2.17 -7.69
CA GLN A 245 8.89 -2.54 -8.51
C GLN A 245 8.79 -1.92 -9.90
N CYS A 246 9.90 -1.83 -10.62
CA CYS A 246 9.85 -1.45 -12.03
C CYS A 246 9.97 -2.69 -12.92
N THR A 247 9.08 -2.80 -13.91
CA THR A 247 9.17 -3.81 -14.96
C THR A 247 10.27 -3.46 -15.96
N ARG A 248 10.46 -4.30 -16.98
CA ARG A 248 11.48 -4.13 -18.02
C ARG A 248 10.89 -3.43 -19.23
#